data_AF-A0A821MCS2-F1
#
_entry.id   AF-A0A821MCS2-F1
#
_cell.length_a   1.000
_cell.length_b   1.000
_cell.length_c   1.000
_cell.angle_alpha   90.00
_cell.angle_beta   90.00
_cell.angle_gamma   90.00
#
_symmetry.space_group_name_H-M   'P 1'
#
loop_
_entity.id
_entity.type
_entity.pdbx_description
1 polymer ?
#
loop_
_entity_poly.entity_id
_entity_poly.type
_entity_poly.pdbx_seq_one_letter_code
_entity_poly.pdbx_strand_id
1 'polypeptide(L)'
;MARVAVPTNLKILLARSRSLAFKAKRKGSILLREEARRLRNITRSELKRFQQEQLAKSLTARHKSGSDSVLFWNRTKKHFRAALSSLRGLISSSGESFKD
;
A
#
# COMPACT_ATOMS: atom_id res chain seq x y z
N MET A 1 -11.73 -3.49 -1.34
CA MET A 1 -10.78 -2.98 -2.34
C MET A 1 -9.94 -4.13 -2.84
N ALA A 2 -9.90 -4.37 -4.14
CA ALA A 2 -8.97 -5.34 -4.72
C ALA A 2 -7.53 -4.86 -4.46
N ARG A 3 -6.62 -5.78 -4.12
CA ARG A 3 -5.20 -5.42 -3.97
C ARG A 3 -4.67 -4.96 -5.32
N VAL A 4 -4.12 -3.75 -5.39
CA VAL A 4 -3.52 -3.24 -6.63
C VAL A 4 -2.38 -4.16 -7.03
N ALA A 5 -2.43 -4.68 -8.25
CA ALA A 5 -1.43 -5.61 -8.74
C ALA A 5 -0.07 -4.91 -8.81
N VAL A 6 0.99 -5.64 -8.43
CA VAL A 6 2.37 -5.15 -8.62
C VAL A 6 2.62 -4.90 -10.12
N PRO A 7 3.19 -3.75 -10.49
CA PRO A 7 3.54 -3.44 -11.87
C PRO A 7 4.40 -4.53 -12.54
N THR A 8 4.13 -4.81 -13.82
CA THR A 8 4.77 -5.91 -14.57
C THR A 8 6.29 -5.75 -14.67
N ASN A 9 6.78 -4.53 -14.86
CA ASN A 9 8.21 -4.20 -14.84
C ASN A 9 8.89 -4.63 -13.52
N LEU A 10 8.26 -4.40 -12.37
CA LEU A 10 8.80 -4.81 -11.07
C LEU A 10 8.77 -6.33 -10.88
N LYS A 11 7.76 -7.02 -11.42
CA LYS A 11 7.72 -8.49 -11.44
C LYS A 11 8.87 -9.07 -12.26
N ILE A 12 9.13 -8.50 -13.44
CA ILE A 12 10.25 -8.90 -14.31
C ILE A 12 11.60 -8.67 -13.60
N LEU A 13 11.79 -7.52 -12.96
CA LEU A 13 13.01 -7.22 -12.21
C LEU A 13 13.23 -8.18 -11.03
N LEU A 14 12.18 -8.50 -10.28
CA LEU A 14 12.23 -9.51 -9.21
C LEU A 14 12.63 -10.88 -9.75
N ALA A 15 12.03 -11.32 -10.87
CA ALA A 15 12.34 -12.59 -11.50
C ALA A 15 13.79 -12.63 -11.98
N ARG A 16 14.27 -11.56 -12.61
CA ARG A 16 15.65 -11.43 -13.08
C ARG A 16 16.66 -11.47 -11.94
N SER A 17 16.42 -10.73 -10.85
CA SER A 17 17.28 -10.74 -9.66
C SER A 17 17.38 -12.15 -9.05
N ARG A 18 16.24 -12.87 -8.93
CA ARG A 18 16.22 -14.26 -8.45
C ARG A 18 16.99 -15.20 -9.36
N SER A 19 16.74 -15.13 -10.67
CA SER A 19 17.42 -15.96 -11.67
C SER A 19 18.94 -15.77 -11.62
N LEU A 20 19.40 -14.52 -11.54
CA LEU A 20 20.83 -14.20 -11.40
C LEU A 20 21.42 -14.70 -10.09
N ALA A 21 20.69 -14.60 -8.97
CA ALA A 21 21.15 -15.15 -7.69
C ALA A 21 21.33 -16.67 -7.76
N PHE A 22 20.40 -17.39 -8.39
CA PHE A 22 20.54 -18.84 -8.61
C PHE A 22 21.73 -19.17 -9.52
N LYS A 23 21.90 -18.42 -10.61
CA LYS A 23 23.05 -18.58 -11.53
C LYS A 23 24.38 -18.32 -10.81
N ALA A 24 24.43 -17.29 -9.96
CA ALA A 24 25.61 -16.97 -9.15
C ALA A 24 25.94 -18.08 -8.15
N LYS A 25 24.93 -18.66 -7.50
CA LYS A 25 25.11 -19.80 -6.59
C LYS A 25 25.66 -21.03 -7.31
N ARG A 26 25.14 -21.35 -8.51
CA ARG A 26 25.60 -22.51 -9.30
C ARG A 26 27.03 -22.34 -9.82
N LYS A 27 27.40 -21.12 -10.25
CA LYS A 27 28.71 -20.84 -10.86
C LYS A 27 29.78 -20.37 -9.87
N GLY A 28 29.44 -20.12 -8.62
CA GLY A 28 30.33 -19.49 -7.64
C GLY A 28 30.73 -18.04 -7.95
N SER A 29 30.25 -17.44 -9.05
CA SER A 29 30.69 -16.11 -9.51
C SER A 29 30.30 -14.99 -8.53
N ILE A 30 31.29 -14.16 -8.18
CA ILE A 30 31.12 -12.98 -7.31
C ILE A 30 30.41 -11.85 -8.07
N LEU A 31 30.82 -11.55 -9.31
CA LEU A 31 30.21 -10.51 -10.15
C LEU A 31 28.70 -10.72 -10.34
N LEU A 32 28.28 -11.97 -10.58
CA LEU A 32 26.84 -12.29 -10.69
C LEU A 32 26.09 -12.10 -9.37
N ARG A 33 26.76 -12.33 -8.23
CA ARG A 33 26.21 -12.15 -6.88
C ARG A 33 26.01 -10.66 -6.58
N GLU A 34 26.98 -9.83 -6.94
CA GLU A 34 26.91 -8.37 -6.81
C GLU A 34 25.80 -7.79 -7.69
N GLU A 35 25.72 -8.21 -8.95
CA GLU A 35 24.69 -7.75 -9.86
C GLU A 35 23.28 -8.17 -9.41
N ALA A 36 23.12 -9.42 -8.94
CA ALA A 36 21.86 -9.88 -8.36
C ALA A 36 21.44 -9.05 -7.15
N ARG A 37 22.41 -8.67 -6.29
CA ARG A 37 22.20 -7.81 -5.12
C ARG A 37 21.82 -6.39 -5.54
N ARG A 38 22.50 -5.80 -6.53
CA ARG A 38 22.20 -4.48 -7.09
C ARG A 38 20.75 -4.43 -7.61
N LEU A 39 20.36 -5.40 -8.44
CA LEU A 39 19.00 -5.50 -8.97
C LEU A 39 17.96 -5.69 -7.86
N ARG A 40 18.26 -6.48 -6.84
CA ARG A 40 17.36 -6.67 -5.67
C ARG A 40 17.12 -5.35 -4.94
N ASN A 41 18.17 -4.56 -4.72
CA ASN A 41 18.08 -3.28 -4.01
C ASN A 41 17.23 -2.28 -4.81
N ILE A 42 17.49 -2.14 -6.11
CA ILE A 42 16.68 -1.30 -7.01
C ILE A 42 15.21 -1.71 -6.94
N THR A 43 14.93 -3.01 -7.10
CA THR A 43 13.56 -3.51 -7.10
C THR A 43 12.85 -3.28 -5.76
N ARG A 44 13.57 -3.38 -4.64
CA ARG A 44 13.03 -3.12 -3.30
C ARG A 44 12.68 -1.64 -3.11
N SER A 45 13.54 -0.74 -3.57
CA SER A 45 13.29 0.71 -3.53
C SER A 45 12.07 1.09 -4.36
N GLU A 46 11.97 0.56 -5.59
CA GLU A 46 10.83 0.80 -6.47
C GLU A 46 9.51 0.24 -5.91
N LEU A 47 9.54 -0.97 -5.32
CA LEU A 47 8.37 -1.54 -4.64
C LEU A 47 7.91 -0.67 -3.47
N LYS A 48 8.86 -0.15 -2.67
CA LYS A 48 8.54 0.75 -1.56
C LYS A 48 7.90 2.05 -2.06
N ARG A 49 8.47 2.65 -3.12
CA ARG A 49 7.90 3.84 -3.75
C ARG A 49 6.48 3.59 -4.25
N PHE A 50 6.28 2.49 -5.00
CA PHE A 50 4.95 2.09 -5.47
C PHE A 50 3.96 1.93 -4.32
N GLN A 51 4.34 1.24 -3.24
CA GLN A 51 3.47 1.08 -2.06
C GLN A 51 3.11 2.41 -1.41
N GLN A 52 4.08 3.32 -1.27
CA GLN A 52 3.85 4.66 -0.74
C GLN A 52 2.91 5.48 -1.64
N GLU A 53 3.08 5.42 -2.96
CA GLU A 53 2.18 6.07 -3.92
C GLU A 53 0.75 5.52 -3.83
N GLN A 54 0.59 4.20 -3.71
CA GLN A 54 -0.74 3.58 -3.54
C GLN A 54 -1.39 3.99 -2.22
N LEU A 55 -0.59 4.04 -1.13
CA LEU A 55 -1.08 4.51 0.16
C LEU A 55 -1.51 5.97 0.09
N ALA A 56 -0.69 6.85 -0.49
CA ALA A 56 -1.01 8.26 -0.68
C ALA A 56 -2.29 8.43 -1.50
N LYS A 57 -2.44 7.71 -2.62
CA LYS A 57 -3.67 7.70 -3.42
C LYS A 57 -4.88 7.28 -2.61
N SER A 58 -4.76 6.22 -1.81
CA SER A 58 -5.86 5.73 -0.96
C SER A 58 -6.23 6.73 0.14
N LEU A 59 -5.25 7.41 0.74
CA LEU A 59 -5.49 8.46 1.75
C LEU A 59 -6.15 9.69 1.13
N THR A 60 -5.68 10.14 -0.04
CA THR A 60 -6.31 11.24 -0.78
C THR A 60 -7.76 10.88 -1.17
N ALA A 61 -8.01 9.65 -1.62
CA ALA A 61 -9.37 9.17 -1.91
C ALA A 61 -10.27 9.17 -0.66
N ARG A 62 -9.73 8.85 0.53
CA ARG A 62 -10.46 8.97 1.80
C ARG A 62 -10.85 10.42 2.12
N HIS A 63 -9.96 11.39 1.88
CA HIS A 63 -10.21 12.79 2.24
C HIS A 63 -11.06 13.54 1.23
N LYS A 64 -11.20 13.02 0.01
CA LYS A 64 -12.18 13.53 -0.96
C LYS A 64 -13.58 13.06 -0.55
N SER A 65 -14.55 13.97 -0.51
CA SER A 65 -15.97 13.73 -0.23
C SER A 65 -16.71 12.97 -1.36
N GLY A 66 -16.04 12.02 -2.00
CA GLY A 66 -16.61 11.12 -3.00
C GLY A 66 -17.20 9.84 -2.38
N SER A 67 -17.92 9.08 -3.19
CA SER A 67 -18.57 7.81 -2.81
C SER A 67 -17.61 6.80 -2.16
N ASP A 68 -16.35 6.77 -2.57
CA ASP A 68 -15.30 5.91 -2.01
C ASP A 68 -14.97 6.25 -0.54
N SER A 69 -15.04 7.53 -0.16
CA SER A 69 -14.83 7.97 1.22
C SER A 69 -15.99 7.51 2.11
N VAL A 70 -17.23 7.64 1.64
CA VAL A 70 -18.43 7.17 2.33
C VAL A 70 -18.37 5.65 2.56
N LEU A 71 -18.02 4.87 1.52
CA LEU A 71 -17.87 3.41 1.63
C LEU A 71 -16.77 3.03 2.62
N PHE A 72 -15.68 3.78 2.66
CA PHE A 72 -14.59 3.52 3.59
C PHE A 72 -14.99 3.80 5.02
N TRP A 73 -15.53 5.00 5.31
CA TRP A 73 -15.97 5.38 6.65
C TRP A 73 -17.06 4.43 7.17
N ASN A 74 -18.03 4.06 6.33
CA ASN A 74 -19.06 3.07 6.69
C ASN A 74 -18.46 1.71 7.07
N ARG A 75 -17.44 1.23 6.35
CA ARG A 75 -16.77 -0.05 6.66
C ARG A 75 -15.89 0.01 7.89
N THR A 76 -15.25 1.14 8.15
CA THR A 76 -14.39 1.33 9.33
C THR A 76 -15.16 1.71 10.60
N LYS A 77 -16.41 2.18 10.48
CA LYS A 77 -17.27 2.58 11.61
C LYS A 77 -17.35 1.50 12.69
N LYS A 78 -17.49 0.23 12.29
CA LYS A 78 -17.55 -0.93 13.21
C LYS A 78 -16.24 -1.25 13.94
N HIS A 79 -15.12 -0.69 13.50
CA HIS A 79 -13.80 -0.91 14.08
C HIS A 79 -13.34 0.24 15.00
N PHE A 80 -14.03 1.39 14.95
CA PHE A 80 -13.91 2.38 16.00
C PHE A 80 -14.65 1.83 17.23
N ARG A 81 -13.89 1.38 18.23
CA ARG A 81 -14.47 1.09 19.55
C ARG A 81 -15.17 2.37 20.02
N ALA A 82 -16.44 2.25 20.39
CA ALA A 82 -17.15 3.28 21.13
C ALA A 82 -16.54 3.38 22.54
N ALA A 83 -15.32 3.90 22.64
CA ALA A 83 -14.64 4.14 23.90
C ALA A 83 -14.65 5.65 24.15
N LEU A 84 -15.70 6.05 24.88
CA LEU A 84 -15.70 7.11 25.89
C LEU A 84 -15.50 8.57 25.42
N SER A 85 -16.64 9.27 25.39
CA SER A 85 -16.83 10.56 26.10
C SER A 85 -16.13 11.84 25.64
N SER A 86 -15.97 12.10 24.34
CA SER A 86 -15.83 13.51 23.88
C SER A 86 -16.45 13.88 22.54
N LEU A 87 -17.08 12.94 21.82
CA LEU A 87 -17.81 13.22 20.59
C LEU A 87 -19.32 13.17 20.86
N ARG A 88 -19.83 14.12 21.66
CA ARG A 88 -21.25 14.50 21.59
C ARG A 88 -21.45 15.26 20.29
N GLY A 89 -21.82 14.54 19.26
CA GLY A 89 -22.04 15.09 17.92
C GLY A 89 -21.91 13.99 16.88
N LEU A 90 -22.86 13.05 16.89
CA LEU A 90 -23.05 12.19 15.73
C LEU A 90 -23.50 13.07 14.58
N ILE A 91 -22.63 13.22 13.59
CA ILE A 91 -22.98 13.84 12.31
C ILE A 91 -23.82 12.82 11.53
N SER A 92 -25.06 13.21 11.21
CA SER A 92 -25.96 12.46 10.34
C SER A 92 -25.32 12.21 8.97
N SER A 93 -25.78 11.19 8.23
CA SER A 93 -25.41 10.99 6.83
C SER A 93 -25.77 12.16 5.92
N SER A 94 -26.56 13.13 6.39
CA SER A 94 -26.87 14.41 5.75
C SER A 94 -25.92 15.57 6.14
N GLY A 95 -24.97 15.36 7.06
CA GLY A 95 -24.05 16.40 7.55
C GLY A 95 -24.56 17.21 8.74
N GLU A 96 -25.79 16.95 9.22
CA GLU A 96 -26.35 17.66 10.38
C GLU A 96 -25.78 17.12 11.70
N SER A 97 -25.37 18.03 12.58
CA SER A 97 -24.84 17.70 13.91
C SER A 97 -25.95 17.83 14.94
N PHE A 98 -26.31 16.73 15.61
CA PHE A 98 -27.22 16.79 16.75
C PHE A 98 -26.46 17.29 17.98
N LYS A 99 -26.93 18.40 18.56
CA LYS A 99 -26.62 18.79 19.93
C LYS A 99 -27.81 18.36 20.79
N ASP A 100 -27.53 17.70 21.91
CA ASP A 100 -28.50 17.66 23.02
C ASP A 100 -28.75 19.09 23.52
#